data_AF-A0A8T6G967-F1
#
_entry.id   AF-A0A8T6G967-F1
#
_cell.length_a   1.000
_cell.length_b   1.000
_cell.length_c   1.000
_cell.angle_alpha   90.00
_cell.angle_beta   90.00
_cell.angle_gamma   90.00
#
_symmetry.space_group_name_H-M   'P 1'
#
loop_
_entity.id
_entity.type
_entity.pdbx_description
1 polymer ?
#
loop_
_entity_poly.entity_id
_entity_poly.type
_entity_poly.pdbx_seq_one_letter_code
_entity_poly.pdbx_strand_id
1 'polypeptide(L)'
;MRKPGAFARYRFREQLYPTHTFRLAYDAMCGWKEKRADVDYVRILHLAAATMECEVERALERLLESRVRFDYAVVKQLAAPASPEIPEIELSAEVDLGVYDRLLAGGAR
;
A
#
# COMPACT_ATOMS: atom_id res chain seq x y z
N MET A 1 16.07 -8.19 4.65
CA MET A 1 16.48 -6.77 4.81
C MET A 1 17.78 -6.70 5.60
N ARG A 2 18.86 -6.12 5.06
CA ARG A 2 20.18 -6.08 5.72
C ARG A 2 20.28 -4.84 6.63
N LYS A 3 20.36 -5.07 7.95
CA LYS A 3 20.64 -4.11 9.04
C LYS A 3 19.63 -2.96 9.19
N PRO A 4 18.47 -3.21 9.80
CA PRO A 4 17.42 -2.20 9.93
C PRO A 4 17.71 -1.09 10.96
N GLY A 5 18.80 -1.16 11.74
CA GLY A 5 19.24 -0.08 12.66
C GLY A 5 20.20 0.95 12.05
N ALA A 6 20.37 0.95 10.72
CA ALA A 6 21.29 1.87 10.04
C ALA A 6 20.59 3.13 9.51
N PHE A 7 19.25 3.17 9.49
CA PHE A 7 18.51 4.27 8.90
C PHE A 7 18.79 5.60 9.63
N ALA A 8 18.77 5.59 10.97
CA ALA A 8 19.10 6.78 11.76
C ALA A 8 20.50 7.36 11.48
N ARG A 9 21.47 6.52 11.07
CA ARG A 9 22.88 6.91 10.80
C ARG A 9 23.21 7.00 9.31
N TYR A 10 22.21 6.92 8.42
CA TYR A 10 22.44 6.95 6.99
C TYR A 10 22.76 8.37 6.51
N ARG A 11 23.87 8.53 5.79
CA ARG A 11 24.38 9.86 5.34
C ARG A 11 23.38 10.62 4.46
N PHE A 12 22.58 9.91 3.67
CA PHE A 12 21.61 10.49 2.74
C PHE A 12 20.16 10.25 3.16
N ARG A 13 19.90 10.17 4.47
CA ARG A 13 18.55 9.90 5.02
C ARG A 13 17.48 10.85 4.47
N GLU A 14 17.81 12.12 4.26
CA GLU A 14 16.88 13.11 3.72
C GLU A 14 16.38 12.76 2.31
N GLN A 15 17.16 12.02 1.52
CA GLN A 15 16.76 11.55 0.18
C GLN A 15 15.88 10.29 0.24
N LEU A 16 15.70 9.69 1.42
CA LEU A 16 14.85 8.52 1.62
C LEU A 16 13.44 8.87 2.07
N TYR A 17 13.11 10.16 2.22
CA TYR A 17 11.74 10.63 2.42
C TYR A 17 11.14 10.97 1.04
N PRO A 18 10.17 10.19 0.53
CA PRO A 18 9.53 10.50 -0.76
C PRO A 18 8.83 11.86 -0.73
N THR A 19 8.16 12.15 0.38
CA THR A 19 7.46 13.42 0.62
C THR A 19 7.69 13.93 2.04
N HIS A 20 7.26 15.17 2.31
CA HIS A 20 7.30 15.75 3.66
C HIS A 20 6.49 14.94 4.68
N THR A 21 5.36 14.34 4.27
CA THR A 21 4.53 13.50 5.12
C THR A 21 5.30 12.28 5.64
N PHE A 22 6.11 11.65 4.80
CA PHE A 22 6.95 10.52 5.23
C PHE A 22 7.99 10.93 6.27
N ARG A 23 8.55 12.14 6.15
CA ARG A 23 9.48 12.69 7.16
C ARG A 23 8.78 12.91 8.49
N LEU A 24 7.62 13.56 8.49
CA LEU A 24 6.82 13.78 9.70
C LEU A 24 6.42 12.47 10.38
N ALA A 25 6.04 11.46 9.60
CA ALA A 25 5.72 10.13 10.11
C ALA A 25 6.93 9.48 10.80
N TYR A 26 8.12 9.57 10.21
CA TYR A 26 9.34 9.06 10.81
C TYR A 26 9.69 9.79 12.12
N ASP A 27 9.60 11.13 12.13
CA ASP A 27 9.87 11.93 13.32
C ASP A 27 8.90 11.59 14.46
N ALA A 28 7.60 11.42 14.16
CA ALA A 28 6.60 10.99 15.12
C ALA A 28 6.90 9.58 15.68
N MET A 29 7.26 8.63 14.82
CA MET A 29 7.64 7.28 15.23
C MET A 29 8.91 7.27 16.11
N CYS A 30 9.91 8.10 15.79
CA CYS A 30 11.11 8.27 16.61
C CYS A 30 10.77 8.77 18.01
N GLY A 31 9.84 9.73 18.12
CA GLY A 31 9.37 10.27 19.40
C GLY A 31 8.67 9.24 20.30
N TRP A 32 8.16 8.14 19.74
CA TRP A 32 7.43 7.11 20.50
C TRP A 32 8.20 5.78 20.67
N LYS A 33 9.03 5.39 19.69
CA LYS A 33 9.63 4.06 19.57
C LYS A 33 11.07 4.14 19.03
N GLU A 34 11.98 4.75 19.78
CA GLU A 34 13.38 4.98 19.36
C GLU A 34 14.09 3.72 18.79
N LYS A 35 13.86 2.53 19.36
CA LYS A 35 14.53 1.28 18.92
C LYS A 35 13.87 0.57 17.72
N ARG A 36 12.61 0.88 17.39
CA ARG A 36 11.85 0.19 16.33
C ARG A 36 11.43 1.10 15.18
N ALA A 37 11.49 2.42 15.37
CA ALA A 37 11.13 3.42 14.36
C ALA A 37 11.87 3.20 13.04
N ASP A 38 13.18 2.98 13.07
CA ASP A 38 13.96 2.68 11.86
C ASP A 38 13.40 1.46 11.10
N VAL A 39 13.19 0.35 11.81
CA VAL A 39 12.73 -0.91 11.22
C VAL A 39 11.35 -0.74 10.59
N ASP A 40 10.42 -0.12 11.33
CA ASP A 40 9.04 0.09 10.88
C ASP A 40 9.00 1.08 9.72
N TYR A 41 9.83 2.12 9.76
CA TYR A 41 9.92 3.10 8.68
C TYR A 41 10.47 2.50 7.39
N VAL A 42 11.55 1.70 7.44
CA VAL A 42 12.04 1.05 6.21
C VAL A 42 11.01 0.04 5.68
N ARG A 43 10.21 -0.61 6.54
CA ARG A 43 9.09 -1.44 6.09
C ARG A 43 7.98 -0.64 5.42
N ILE A 44 7.69 0.58 5.90
CA ILE A 44 6.76 1.52 5.27
C ILE A 44 7.28 1.98 3.90
N LEU A 45 8.57 2.32 3.79
CA LEU A 45 9.19 2.63 2.50
C LEU A 45 9.07 1.47 1.51
N HIS A 46 9.31 0.24 1.98
CA HIS A 46 9.12 -0.93 1.16
C HIS A 46 7.66 -1.12 0.73
N LEU A 47 6.70 -0.86 1.62
CA LEU A 47 5.28 -0.92 1.29
C LEU A 47 4.91 0.09 0.20
N ALA A 48 5.36 1.34 0.32
CA ALA A 48 5.15 2.37 -0.69
C ALA A 48 5.73 1.96 -2.06
N ALA A 49 6.94 1.40 -2.06
CA ALA A 49 7.58 0.92 -3.29
C ALA A 49 6.93 -0.34 -3.89
N ALA A 50 6.31 -1.19 -3.07
CA ALA A 50 5.66 -2.43 -3.51
C ALA A 50 4.17 -2.25 -3.88
N THR A 51 3.56 -1.13 -3.49
CA THR A 51 2.15 -0.83 -3.73
C THR A 51 2.03 0.53 -4.42
N MET A 52 1.26 1.46 -3.85
CA MET A 52 1.10 2.80 -4.37
C MET A 52 1.51 3.80 -3.29
N GLU A 53 2.51 4.64 -3.59
CA GLU A 53 3.05 5.60 -2.63
C GLU A 53 1.98 6.54 -2.07
N CYS A 54 1.06 7.03 -2.92
CA CYS A 54 0.02 7.95 -2.49
C CYS A 54 -1.00 7.32 -1.52
N GLU A 55 -1.27 6.01 -1.61
CA GLU A 55 -2.15 5.34 -0.66
C GLU A 55 -1.49 5.17 0.71
N VAL A 56 -0.17 4.90 0.71
CA VAL A 56 0.63 4.89 1.94
C VAL A 56 0.71 6.29 2.54
N GLU A 57 0.93 7.33 1.72
CA GLU A 57 0.96 8.71 2.16
C GLU A 57 -0.35 9.13 2.82
N ARG A 58 -1.50 8.87 2.18
CA ARG A 58 -2.83 9.16 2.75
C ARG A 58 -3.08 8.43 4.07
N ALA A 59 -2.60 7.18 4.19
CA ALA A 59 -2.66 6.46 5.46
C ALA A 59 -1.82 7.15 6.55
N LEU A 60 -0.61 7.63 6.21
CA LEU A 60 0.25 8.36 7.13
C LEU A 60 -0.34 9.71 7.54
N GLU A 61 -0.95 10.46 6.62
CA GLU A 61 -1.63 11.73 6.91
C GLU A 61 -2.72 11.54 7.98
N ARG A 62 -3.62 10.58 7.75
CA ARG A 62 -4.71 10.25 8.69
C ARG A 62 -4.19 9.85 10.07
N LEU A 63 -3.09 9.11 10.11
CA LEU A 63 -2.46 8.69 11.37
C LEU A 63 -1.80 9.86 12.10
N LEU A 64 -1.11 10.74 11.39
CA LEU A 64 -0.51 11.95 11.93
C LEU A 64 -1.58 12.91 12.50
N GLU A 65 -2.69 13.09 11.79
CA GLU A 65 -3.84 13.89 12.25
C GLU A 65 -4.45 13.35 13.54
N SER A 66 -4.58 12.01 13.63
CA SER A 66 -5.13 11.36 14.83
C SER A 66 -4.23 11.50 16.06
N ARG A 67 -2.94 11.83 15.88
CA ARG A 67 -1.89 11.86 16.92
C ARG A 67 -1.78 10.56 17.74
N VAL A 68 -2.29 9.46 17.22
CA VAL A 68 -2.20 8.14 17.86
C VAL A 68 -0.87 7.49 17.50
N ARG A 69 -0.31 6.73 18.45
CA ARG A 69 0.89 5.92 18.18
C ARG A 69 0.56 4.82 17.18
N PHE A 70 1.30 4.75 16.08
CA PHE A 70 1.16 3.72 15.07
C PHE A 70 2.47 2.96 14.84
N ASP A 71 2.36 1.85 14.12
CA ASP A 71 3.50 1.11 13.58
C ASP A 71 3.20 0.62 12.16
N TYR A 72 4.15 -0.10 11.59
CA TYR A 72 4.02 -0.67 10.25
C TYR A 72 2.73 -1.46 10.04
N ALA A 73 2.25 -2.21 11.04
CA ALA A 73 1.06 -3.04 10.86
C ALA A 73 -0.19 -2.19 10.64
N VAL A 74 -0.32 -1.10 11.41
CA VAL A 74 -1.42 -0.13 11.27
C VAL A 74 -1.36 0.57 9.92
N VAL A 75 -0.18 1.02 9.49
CA VAL A 75 0.01 1.67 8.18
C VAL A 75 -0.36 0.71 7.05
N LYS A 76 0.11 -0.54 7.12
CA LYS A 76 -0.21 -1.57 6.12
C LYS A 76 -1.71 -1.82 6.01
N GLN A 77 -2.42 -1.86 7.14
CA GLN A 77 -3.86 -2.09 7.16
C GLN A 77 -4.63 -0.90 6.55
N LEU A 78 -4.23 0.33 6.84
CA LEU A 78 -4.89 1.52 6.33
C LEU A 78 -4.59 1.81 4.85
N ALA A 79 -3.41 1.42 4.39
CA ALA A 79 -3.00 1.54 2.98
C ALA A 79 -3.46 0.34 2.13
N ALA A 80 -4.12 -0.66 2.73
CA ALA A 80 -4.64 -1.79 1.97
C ALA A 80 -5.75 -1.31 1.02
N PRO A 81 -5.73 -1.73 -0.25
CA PRO A 81 -6.80 -1.39 -1.18
C PRO A 81 -8.14 -1.89 -0.64
N ALA A 82 -9.21 -1.16 -0.94
CA ALA A 82 -10.55 -1.61 -0.66
C ALA A 82 -10.75 -3.01 -1.26
N SER A 83 -11.33 -3.91 -0.48
CA SER A 83 -11.72 -5.21 -1.02
C SER A 83 -12.72 -4.95 -2.14
N PRO A 84 -12.52 -5.49 -3.35
CA PRO A 84 -13.48 -5.31 -4.42
C PRO A 84 -14.81 -5.90 -3.96
N GLU A 85 -15.87 -5.10 -4.02
CA GLU A 85 -17.22 -5.61 -3.90
C GLU A 85 -17.48 -6.48 -5.12
N ILE A 86 -17.55 -7.79 -4.91
CA ILE A 86 -17.90 -8.74 -5.97
C ILE A 86 -19.41 -8.62 -6.15
N PRO A 87 -19.91 -8.10 -7.29
CA PRO A 87 -21.35 -8.06 -7.50
C PRO A 87 -21.89 -9.49 -7.54
N GLU A 88 -22.96 -9.74 -6.79
CA GLU A 88 -23.74 -10.97 -6.92
C GLU A 88 -24.47 -10.91 -8.27
N ILE A 89 -23.91 -11.58 -9.27
CA ILE A 89 -24.53 -11.69 -10.59
C ILE A 89 -25.45 -12.90 -10.56
N GLU A 90 -26.75 -12.66 -10.48
CA GLU A 90 -27.76 -13.68 -10.78
C GLU A 90 -27.79 -13.89 -12.30
N LEU A 91 -27.28 -15.03 -12.76
CA LEU A 91 -27.41 -15.44 -14.16
C LEU A 91 -28.86 -15.88 -14.42
N SER A 92 -29.76 -14.93 -14.67
CA SER A 92 -31.19 -15.20 -14.89
C SER A 92 -31.52 -15.80 -16.27
N ALA A 93 -30.54 -15.94 -17.16
CA ALA A 93 -30.73 -16.45 -18.52
C ALA A 93 -29.79 -17.63 -18.80
N GLU A 94 -30.32 -18.65 -19.48
CA GLU A 94 -29.53 -19.76 -20.00
C GLU A 94 -28.56 -19.22 -21.05
N VAL A 95 -27.25 -19.34 -20.80
CA VAL A 95 -26.21 -18.79 -21.67
C VAL A 95 -26.10 -19.66 -22.92
N ASP A 96 -26.57 -19.14 -24.06
CA ASP A 96 -26.43 -19.83 -25.36
C ASP A 96 -25.03 -19.64 -25.95
N LEU A 97 -24.19 -20.67 -25.78
CA LEU A 97 -22.83 -20.71 -26.32
C LEU A 97 -22.78 -20.81 -27.86
N GLY A 98 -23.88 -21.19 -28.52
CA GLY A 98 -23.97 -21.30 -29.98
C GLY A 98 -23.90 -19.94 -30.71
N VAL A 99 -24.07 -18.82 -29.98
CA VAL A 99 -23.77 -17.48 -30.51
C VAL A 99 -22.28 -17.30 -30.78
N TYR A 100 -21.42 -17.78 -29.88
CA TYR A 100 -19.97 -17.70 -30.02
C TYR A 100 -19.47 -18.60 -31.17
N ASP A 101 -19.99 -19.83 -31.27
CA ASP A 101 -19.60 -20.79 -32.29
C ASP A 101 -19.90 -20.30 -33.72
N ARG A 102 -21.01 -19.57 -33.90
CA ARG A 102 -21.35 -18.96 -35.19
C ARG A 102 -20.38 -17.85 -35.61
N LEU A 103 -19.83 -17.10 -34.66
CA LEU A 103 -18.81 -16.09 -34.95
C LEU A 103 -17.48 -16.72 -35.34
N LEU A 104 -17.13 -17.87 -34.76
CA LEU A 104 -15.95 -18.66 -35.17
C LEU A 104 -16.11 -19.22 -36.59
N ALA A 105 -17.29 -19.76 -36.92
CA ALA A 105 -17.55 -20.33 -38.23
C ALA A 105 -17.58 -19.28 -39.37
N GLY A 106 -17.99 -18.03 -39.09
CA GLY A 106 -18.01 -16.94 -40.06
C GLY A 106 -16.62 -16.37 -40.42
N GLY A 107 -15.56 -16.74 -39.69
CA GLY A 107 -14.17 -16.35 -39.94
C GLY A 107 -13.38 -17.31 -40.82
N ALA A 108 -13.92 -18.49 -41.13
CA ALA A 108 -13.31 -19.45 -42.04
C ALA A 108 -13.80 -19.18 -43.48
N ARG A 109 -12.97 -18.52 -44.27
CA ARG A 109 -13.10 -18.47 -45.73
C ARG A 109 -12.53 -19.73 -46.37
#